data_AF-A0A0U5NML9-F1
#
_entry.id   AF-A0A0U5NML9-F1
#
_cell.length_a   1.000
_cell.length_b   1.000
_cell.length_c   1.000
_cell.angle_alpha   90.00
_cell.angle_beta   90.00
_cell.angle_gamma   90.00
#
_symmetry.space_group_name_H-M   'P 1'
#
loop_
_entity.id
_entity.type
_entity.pdbx_description
1 polymer ?
#
loop_
_entity_poly.entity_id
_entity_poly.type
_entity_poly.pdbx_seq_one_letter_code
_entity_poly.pdbx_strand_id
1 'polypeptide(L)' 'MDLEEGVKALWKEGIYADSGMGCTGPVILVSDANLEKAKEILKKAGYIN' A
#
# COMPACT_ATOMS: atom_id res chain seq x y z
N MET A 1 -12.05 -0.27 -5.31
CA MET A 1 -10.97 -0.46 -4.33
C MET A 1 -9.81 0.33 -4.88
N ASP A 2 -9.71 1.56 -4.41
CA ASP A 2 -8.89 2.58 -5.04
C ASP A 2 -7.49 2.49 -4.45
N LEU A 3 -6.49 2.26 -5.31
CA LEU A 3 -5.10 2.21 -4.86
C LEU A 3 -4.69 3.47 -4.11
N GLU A 4 -5.27 4.61 -4.50
CA GLU A 4 -5.09 5.88 -3.81
C GLU A 4 -5.49 5.80 -2.33
N GLU A 5 -6.53 5.06 -1.97
CA GLU A 5 -6.93 4.92 -0.56
C GLU A 5 -5.96 4.03 0.22
N GLY A 6 -5.43 2.97 -0.42
CA GLY A 6 -4.35 2.16 0.15
C GLY A 6 -3.06 2.96 0.35
N VAL A 7 -2.69 3.79 -0.62
CA VAL A 7 -1.54 4.71 -0.53
C VAL A 7 -1.75 5.74 0.57
N LYS A 8 -2.93 6.38 0.64
CA LYS A 8 -3.25 7.35 1.71
C LYS A 8 -3.27 6.71 3.09
N ALA A 9 -3.72 5.46 3.22
CA ALA A 9 -3.67 4.73 4.49
C ALA A 9 -2.22 4.56 4.99
N LEU A 10 -1.29 4.30 4.08
CA LEU A 10 0.13 4.21 4.38
C LEU A 10 0.73 5.58 4.73
N TRP A 11 0.36 6.62 3.98
CA TRP A 11 0.82 8.00 4.26
C TRP A 11 0.38 8.50 5.63
N LYS A 12 -0.85 8.17 6.06
CA LYS A 12 -1.36 8.51 7.41
C LYS A 12 -0.51 7.92 8.54
N GLU A 13 0.11 6.77 8.28
CA GLU A 13 1.02 6.08 9.21
C GLU A 13 2.49 6.54 9.06
N GLY A 14 2.76 7.52 8.18
CA GLY A 14 4.11 8.02 7.90
C GLY A 14 4.92 7.14 6.96
N ILE A 15 4.29 6.19 6.26
CA ILE A 15 4.95 5.31 5.29
C ILE A 15 4.79 5.92 3.90
N TYR A 16 5.91 6.21 3.24
CA TYR A 16 5.88 6.59 1.83
C TYR A 16 5.48 5.40 0.96
N ALA A 17 4.46 5.62 0.14
CA ALA A 17 3.91 4.64 -0.77
C ALA A 17 3.52 5.34 -2.09
N ASP A 18 3.60 4.62 -3.20
CA ASP A 18 3.20 5.12 -4.52
C ASP A 18 2.33 4.08 -5.23
N SER A 19 1.41 4.51 -6.09
CA SER A 19 0.57 3.61 -6.88
C SER A 19 1.09 3.52 -8.30
N GLY A 20 1.29 2.30 -8.79
CA GLY A 20 1.74 2.04 -10.16
C GLY A 20 0.86 1.02 -10.88
N MET A 21 1.12 0.85 -12.18
CA MET A 21 0.63 -0.29 -12.96
C MET A 21 1.79 -1.26 -13.19
N GLY A 22 1.75 -2.40 -12.52
CA GLY A 22 2.60 -3.53 -12.83
C GLY A 22 2.07 -4.29 -14.04
N CYS A 23 2.89 -5.22 -14.56
CA CYS A 23 2.51 -6.09 -15.68
C CYS A 23 1.25 -6.94 -15.40
N THR A 24 0.90 -7.13 -14.13
CA THR A 24 -0.24 -7.95 -13.66
C THR A 24 -1.40 -7.11 -13.10
N GLY A 25 -1.36 -5.79 -13.25
CA GLY A 25 -2.39 -4.88 -12.74
C GLY A 25 -1.83 -3.84 -11.75
N PRO A 26 -2.71 -3.14 -11.04
CA PRO A 26 -2.29 -2.02 -10.22
C PRO A 26 -1.61 -2.50 -8.92
N VAL A 27 -0.50 -1.86 -8.57
CA VAL A 27 0.36 -2.21 -7.42
C VAL A 27 0.66 -0.99 -6.56
N ILE A 28 0.86 -1.22 -5.26
CA ILE A 28 1.39 -0.20 -4.34
C ILE A 28 2.87 -0.49 -4.12
N LEU A 29 3.71 0.48 -4.46
CA LEU A 29 5.16 0.48 -4.26
C LEU A 29 5.46 1.08 -2.89
N VAL A 30 6.21 0.34 -2.07
CA VAL A 30 6.71 0.79 -0.77
C VAL A 30 8.18 0.41 -0.64
N SER A 31 8.91 1.11 0.24
CA SER A 31 10.28 0.70 0.58
C SER A 31 10.28 -0.67 1.27
N ASP A 32 11.32 -1.47 1.02
CA ASP A 32 11.46 -2.81 1.60
C ASP A 32 11.38 -2.81 3.13
N ALA A 33 12.01 -1.81 3.77
CA ALA A 33 11.94 -1.58 5.22
C ALA A 33 10.52 -1.35 5.76
N ASN A 34 9.59 -0.91 4.92
CA ASN A 34 8.21 -0.66 5.27
C ASN A 34 7.25 -1.73 4.72
N LEU A 35 7.75 -2.75 4.00
CA LEU A 35 6.92 -3.75 3.34
C LEU A 35 6.03 -4.52 4.34
N GLU A 36 6.60 -4.94 5.48
CA GLU A 36 5.87 -5.67 6.52
C GLU A 36 4.80 -4.79 7.18
N LYS A 37 5.17 -3.57 7.58
CA LYS A 37 4.26 -2.60 8.20
C LYS A 37 3.14 -2.19 7.24
N ALA A 38 3.48 -1.95 5.97
CA ALA A 38 2.53 -1.62 4.93
C ALA A 38 1.54 -2.76 4.67
N LYS A 39 2.01 -4.01 4.61
CA LYS A 39 1.14 -5.18 4.52
C LYS A 39 0.18 -5.25 5.71
N GLU A 40 0.65 -5.00 6.93
CA GLU A 40 -0.20 -5.06 8.11
C GLU A 40 -1.29 -3.97 8.09
N ILE A 41 -0.93 -2.74 7.71
CA ILE A 41 -1.87 -1.61 7.57
C ILE A 41 -2.89 -1.89 6.48
N LEU A 42 -2.45 -2.31 5.30
CA LEU A 42 -3.34 -2.64 4.17
C LEU A 42 -4.27 -3.81 4.51
N LYS A 43 -3.78 -4.81 5.26
CA LYS A 43 -4.59 -5.94 5.73
C LYS A 43 -5.62 -5.51 6.77
N LYS A 44 -5.23 -4.69 7.76
CA LYS A 44 -6.13 -4.11 8.76
C LYS A 44 -7.21 -3.23 8.12
N ALA A 45 -6.85 -2.49 7.08
CA ALA A 45 -7.78 -1.66 6.32
C ALA A 45 -8.65 -2.45 5.32
N GLY A 46 -8.42 -3.77 5.17
CA GLY A 46 -9.22 -4.64 4.31
C GLY A 46 -8.91 -4.51 2.82
N TYR A 47 -7.76 -3.93 2.45
CA TYR A 47 -7.33 -3.79 1.05
C TYR A 47 -6.67 -5.07 0.49
N ILE A 48 -6.06 -5.86 1.36
CA ILE A 48 -5.41 -7.13 1.01
C ILE A 48 -5.81 -8.19 2.05
N ASN A 49 -5.93 -9.46 1.62
CA ASN A 49 -6.34 -10.58 2.49
C ASN A 49 -5.19 -11.59 2.66
#